data_AF-A0A6C0LNP3-F1
#
_entry.id   AF-A0A6C0LNP3-F1
#
_cell.length_a   1.000
_cell.length_b   1.000
_cell.length_c   1.000
_cell.angle_alpha   90.00
_cell.angle_beta   90.00
_cell.angle_gamma   90.00
#
_symmetry.space_group_name_H-M   'P 1'
#
loop_
_entity.id
_entity.type
_entity.pdbx_description
1 polymer ?
#
loop_
_entity_poly.entity_id
_entity_poly.type
_entity_poly.pdbx_seq_one_letter_code
_entity_poly.pdbx_strand_id
1 'polypeptide(L)'
;MPGNRNRGRGGPIRGAPRGGRGGSASGGRGGSAAGNAGGKVNVRIAKPTVSELPESLLLSSTPAQMPTTICEAMSEFKKPQAYFSALEKLQPSLEASIVGFQSSWLGISGESITGIERQNDSSFEGALKMADGTTKDIFIKRIHLVDPLAAMEGEYVLPSDGALSAPSDLWKNTLMKINNPLNEAYVDCLFALYASKFVESRISPHWCRCYGTFSARVDTYSYNISEEYDSLRRKPWWNVHQRLGLFKYQADEEGKKHIETLFTQPGEALSLDDFVSVDADTGTAIVVTATNDITISEEEPAVTNEEPVKLTNPKLRLKRMSDSGSGSGSGSGSGSSYDSDEVEELVEFSNFPVQVSLLEKADGTMDTLLEDEDADDVGMLETKDARWAAWLFQVIAGLVVAQHYFGFVHNDLHTNNIMWNGTGVTDIYYRVTPGRGKETWYMKIPTYGRLMKIIDFGRASFTVPGAGFFISDAFFPGNDAATQYNCEPFYDSAEGKKVEPNTSFDLCRLAVSLLESLFPDRPANATPVKIMSREGAKLYPETISPIYNLLWEWLTDDNGKNVLRTPAGEERYPDFDLYRALAAEVHNAMPKVQVEKPLFAQFRCNVKDIPADTQIYELIL
;
A
#
# COMPACT_ATOMS: atom_id res chain seq x y z
N MET A 1 -2.41 14.05 52.05
CA MET A 1 -3.04 15.14 52.84
C MET A 1 -3.50 16.23 51.88
N PRO A 2 -4.80 16.55 51.77
CA PRO A 2 -5.24 17.76 51.08
C PRO A 2 -5.87 18.77 52.04
N GLY A 3 -5.47 20.03 51.87
CA GLY A 3 -6.01 21.19 52.58
C GLY A 3 -7.08 21.89 51.75
N ASN A 4 -8.30 21.85 52.29
CA ASN A 4 -9.50 22.62 51.98
C ASN A 4 -9.27 24.11 51.67
N ARG A 5 -10.09 24.69 50.78
CA ARG A 5 -10.85 25.92 51.10
C ARG A 5 -12.06 26.18 50.20
N ASN A 6 -13.19 26.26 50.90
CA ASN A 6 -14.57 26.59 50.51
C ASN A 6 -14.79 28.07 50.14
N ARG A 7 -15.89 28.30 49.39
CA ARG A 7 -16.99 29.31 49.56
C ARG A 7 -17.43 29.80 48.16
N GLY A 8 -18.69 29.86 47.76
CA GLY A 8 -19.97 29.65 48.42
C GLY A 8 -21.00 30.68 47.92
N ARG A 9 -22.18 30.18 47.50
CA ARG A 9 -23.52 30.82 47.45
C ARG A 9 -23.89 31.83 46.33
N GLY A 10 -25.07 31.58 45.75
CA GLY A 10 -25.98 32.61 45.22
C GLY A 10 -26.93 32.08 44.15
N GLY A 11 -28.13 31.66 44.54
CA GLY A 11 -29.18 31.12 43.66
C GLY A 11 -30.03 32.18 42.91
N PRO A 12 -31.26 31.83 42.48
CA PRO A 12 -31.72 31.94 41.07
C PRO A 12 -32.84 32.98 40.87
N ILE A 13 -33.32 33.21 39.63
CA ILE A 13 -34.74 33.54 39.33
C ILE A 13 -35.03 33.46 37.80
N ARG A 14 -36.28 33.08 37.55
CA ARG A 14 -37.02 32.77 36.31
C ARG A 14 -37.21 33.92 35.33
N GLY A 15 -37.52 33.58 34.07
CA GLY A 15 -38.28 34.45 33.16
C GLY A 15 -38.42 33.91 31.73
N ALA A 16 -39.59 33.40 31.38
CA ALA A 16 -40.11 33.20 30.01
C ALA A 16 -41.38 34.09 29.87
N PRO A 17 -42.15 34.09 28.78
CA PRO A 17 -41.90 34.00 27.32
C PRO A 17 -42.67 35.10 26.52
N ARG A 18 -42.59 35.11 25.17
CA ARG A 18 -43.55 35.59 24.12
C ARG A 18 -42.74 36.03 22.89
N GLY A 19 -43.10 35.85 21.62
CA GLY A 19 -44.34 35.44 20.93
C GLY A 19 -44.44 36.20 19.58
N GLY A 20 -44.97 35.56 18.53
CA GLY A 20 -45.42 36.19 17.26
C GLY A 20 -44.69 35.67 16.01
N ARG A 21 -45.26 34.84 15.11
CA ARG A 21 -46.40 34.93 14.13
C ARG A 21 -46.14 35.76 12.86
N GLY A 22 -46.38 35.12 11.70
CA GLY A 22 -46.69 35.68 10.36
C GLY A 22 -45.59 35.42 9.33
N GLY A 23 -45.79 34.97 8.09
CA GLY A 23 -46.99 34.69 7.28
C GLY A 23 -46.65 34.79 5.78
N SER A 24 -47.22 33.89 4.97
CA SER A 24 -47.57 33.97 3.52
C SER A 24 -46.54 34.20 2.39
N ALA A 25 -46.32 33.12 1.61
CA ALA A 25 -46.63 32.90 0.18
C ALA A 25 -46.58 34.02 -0.90
N SER A 26 -45.81 33.76 -1.98
CA SER A 26 -46.09 33.96 -3.44
C SER A 26 -44.77 33.62 -4.20
N GLY A 27 -44.65 32.89 -5.30
CA GLY A 27 -45.47 32.74 -6.50
C GLY A 27 -44.82 33.49 -7.68
N GLY A 28 -44.08 32.82 -8.58
CA GLY A 28 -43.53 33.46 -9.79
C GLY A 28 -42.63 32.55 -10.66
N ARG A 29 -43.02 32.38 -11.94
CA ARG A 29 -42.43 31.51 -12.99
C ARG A 29 -41.27 32.20 -13.74
N GLY A 30 -40.33 31.38 -14.24
CA GLY A 30 -39.80 31.48 -15.62
C GLY A 30 -38.39 32.04 -15.80
N GLY A 31 -37.50 31.28 -16.46
CA GLY A 31 -36.25 31.79 -17.03
C GLY A 31 -35.12 30.77 -17.09
N SER A 32 -35.06 30.00 -18.18
CA SER A 32 -33.95 29.12 -18.55
C SER A 32 -32.68 29.90 -18.90
N ALA A 33 -31.57 29.61 -18.20
CA ALA A 33 -30.22 29.83 -18.70
C ALA A 33 -29.32 28.73 -18.11
N ALA A 34 -28.96 27.75 -18.95
CA ALA A 34 -28.03 26.69 -18.60
C ALA A 34 -26.61 27.27 -18.51
N GLY A 35 -26.22 27.66 -17.30
CA GLY A 35 -24.84 27.94 -16.94
C GLY A 35 -24.19 26.65 -16.44
N ASN A 36 -23.18 26.19 -17.18
CA ASN A 36 -22.33 25.06 -16.82
C ASN A 36 -21.54 25.41 -15.54
N ALA A 37 -22.10 25.07 -14.38
CA ALA A 37 -21.43 25.23 -13.10
C ALA A 37 -20.56 23.99 -12.87
N GLY A 38 -19.24 24.19 -12.96
CA GLY A 38 -18.24 23.22 -12.56
C GLY A 38 -18.58 22.66 -11.18
N GLY A 39 -18.90 21.37 -11.16
CA GLY A 39 -19.09 20.64 -9.93
C GLY A 39 -17.77 20.66 -9.18
N LYS A 40 -17.74 21.34 -8.03
CA LYS A 40 -16.71 21.09 -7.02
C LYS A 40 -16.67 19.58 -6.78
N VAL A 41 -15.56 18.95 -7.16
CA VAL A 41 -15.27 17.57 -6.79
C VAL A 41 -15.25 17.55 -5.27
N ASN A 42 -16.34 17.10 -4.65
CA ASN A 42 -16.33 16.78 -3.23
C ASN A 42 -15.23 15.73 -3.08
N VAL A 43 -14.17 16.06 -2.36
CA VAL A 43 -13.09 15.14 -1.98
C VAL A 43 -13.78 13.94 -1.34
N ARG A 44 -13.88 12.84 -2.10
CA ARG A 44 -14.59 11.64 -1.66
C ARG A 44 -13.63 10.90 -0.73
N ILE A 45 -13.74 11.21 0.55
CA ILE A 45 -13.11 10.45 1.64
C ILE A 45 -13.36 8.97 1.37
N ALA A 46 -12.30 8.14 1.43
CA ALA A 46 -12.42 6.70 1.35
C ALA A 46 -13.33 6.20 2.50
N LYS A 47 -14.58 5.89 2.16
CA LYS A 47 -15.60 5.45 3.11
C LYS A 47 -16.29 4.21 2.58
N PRO A 48 -16.64 3.26 3.47
CA PRO A 48 -17.40 2.09 3.08
C PRO A 48 -18.76 2.53 2.53
N THR A 49 -19.21 1.82 1.51
CA THR A 49 -20.55 2.03 0.93
C THR A 49 -21.63 1.36 1.79
N VAL A 50 -21.22 0.38 2.60
CA VAL A 50 -22.09 -0.35 3.53
C VAL A 50 -22.08 0.29 4.93
N SER A 51 -23.23 0.24 5.61
CA SER A 51 -23.34 0.66 7.02
C SER A 51 -23.03 -0.46 8.01
N GLU A 52 -23.13 -1.71 7.57
CA GLU A 52 -22.88 -2.93 8.35
C GLU A 52 -22.19 -3.96 7.45
N LEU A 53 -21.29 -4.76 8.02
CA LEU A 53 -20.66 -5.85 7.30
C LEU A 53 -21.61 -7.06 7.23
N PRO A 54 -21.61 -7.81 6.11
CA PRO A 54 -22.28 -9.10 6.07
C PRO A 54 -21.66 -10.06 7.10
N GLU A 55 -22.47 -10.98 7.62
CA GLU A 55 -22.05 -11.91 8.68
C GLU A 55 -20.82 -12.74 8.29
N SER A 56 -20.66 -13.04 6.99
CA SER A 56 -19.52 -13.77 6.45
C SER A 56 -18.19 -13.01 6.50
N LEU A 57 -18.23 -11.67 6.65
CA LEU A 57 -17.05 -10.81 6.79
C LEU A 57 -16.74 -10.42 8.24
N LEU A 58 -17.58 -10.83 9.20
CA LEU A 58 -17.31 -10.58 10.61
C LEU A 58 -16.18 -11.49 11.11
N LEU A 59 -15.24 -10.93 11.87
CA LEU A 59 -14.25 -11.71 12.60
C LEU A 59 -14.92 -12.33 13.84
N SER A 60 -14.58 -13.58 14.15
CA SER A 60 -15.14 -14.28 15.32
C SER A 60 -14.85 -13.50 16.59
N SER A 61 -15.90 -13.24 17.38
CA SER A 61 -15.78 -12.66 18.72
C SER A 61 -15.62 -13.71 19.82
N THR A 62 -15.57 -14.99 19.46
CA THR A 62 -15.46 -16.08 20.43
C THR A 62 -13.98 -16.30 20.77
N PRO A 63 -13.59 -16.26 22.05
CA PRO A 63 -12.23 -16.60 22.45
C PRO A 63 -11.86 -17.98 21.95
N ALA A 64 -10.74 -18.08 21.25
CA ALA A 64 -10.23 -19.31 20.67
C ALA A 64 -8.77 -19.47 21.07
N GLN A 65 -8.42 -20.66 21.57
CA GLN A 65 -7.04 -20.91 21.97
C GLN A 65 -6.12 -21.00 20.76
N MET A 66 -4.91 -20.45 20.92
CA MET A 66 -3.86 -20.65 19.93
C MET A 66 -3.56 -22.15 19.84
N PRO A 67 -3.49 -22.74 18.62
CA PRO A 67 -3.20 -24.16 18.47
C PRO A 67 -1.87 -24.53 19.11
N THR A 68 -1.89 -25.50 20.04
CA THR A 68 -0.67 -25.99 20.71
C THR A 68 0.36 -26.48 19.71
N THR A 69 -0.11 -27.10 18.61
CA THR A 69 0.71 -27.57 17.50
C THR A 69 1.56 -26.44 16.88
N ILE A 70 1.01 -25.22 16.78
CA ILE A 70 1.74 -24.06 16.26
C ILE A 70 2.75 -23.57 17.30
N CYS A 71 2.34 -23.47 18.57
CA CYS A 71 3.23 -23.06 19.66
C CYS A 71 4.43 -24.00 19.84
N GLU A 72 4.21 -25.31 19.71
CA GLU A 72 5.26 -26.33 19.88
C GLU A 72 6.22 -26.37 18.69
N ALA A 73 5.71 -26.16 17.47
CA ALA A 73 6.50 -26.28 16.26
C ALA A 73 7.25 -24.99 15.86
N MET A 74 6.91 -23.83 16.45
CA MET A 74 7.57 -22.55 16.17
C MET A 74 8.31 -22.06 17.42
N SER A 75 9.29 -22.87 17.85
CA SER A 75 10.00 -22.71 19.13
C SER A 75 10.84 -21.43 19.24
N GLU A 76 11.15 -20.79 18.11
CA GLU A 76 11.85 -19.50 18.07
C GLU A 76 11.01 -18.33 18.58
N PHE A 77 9.67 -18.49 18.62
CA PHE A 77 8.74 -17.49 19.14
C PHE A 77 8.45 -17.74 20.61
N LYS A 78 9.08 -16.94 21.47
CA LYS A 78 8.87 -16.97 22.91
C LYS A 78 7.60 -16.21 23.29
N LYS A 79 6.90 -16.78 24.28
CA LYS A 79 5.68 -16.21 24.89
C LYS A 79 4.64 -15.81 23.81
N PRO A 80 4.25 -16.70 22.89
CA PRO A 80 3.27 -16.36 21.86
C PRO A 80 1.92 -16.00 22.48
N GLN A 81 1.29 -14.97 21.94
CA GLN A 81 0.02 -14.42 22.41
C GLN A 81 -0.86 -14.12 21.20
N ALA A 82 -2.07 -14.68 21.15
CA ALA A 82 -3.04 -14.34 20.12
C ALA A 82 -3.76 -12.99 20.36
N TYR A 83 -3.20 -12.14 21.23
CA TYR A 83 -3.75 -10.82 21.55
C TYR A 83 -2.91 -9.74 20.90
N PHE A 84 -3.57 -8.71 20.36
CA PHE A 84 -2.94 -7.49 19.86
C PHE A 84 -3.89 -6.29 20.04
N SER A 85 -3.35 -5.09 20.28
CA SER A 85 -4.12 -3.94 20.77
C SER A 85 -5.17 -3.41 19.79
N ALA A 86 -5.05 -3.68 18.49
CA ALA A 86 -6.10 -3.29 17.53
C ALA A 86 -7.46 -3.96 17.83
N LEU A 87 -7.47 -5.09 18.55
CA LEU A 87 -8.70 -5.76 18.99
C LEU A 87 -9.51 -4.94 19.99
N GLU A 88 -8.87 -4.10 20.81
CA GLU A 88 -9.56 -3.20 21.75
C GLU A 88 -10.45 -2.21 21.00
N LYS A 89 -9.94 -1.68 19.89
CA LYS A 89 -10.68 -0.77 19.02
C LYS A 89 -11.78 -1.49 18.23
N LEU A 90 -11.52 -2.74 17.81
CA LEU A 90 -12.52 -3.55 17.11
C LEU A 90 -13.68 -3.96 18.01
N GLN A 91 -13.39 -4.27 19.27
CA GLN A 91 -14.35 -4.69 20.28
C GLN A 91 -14.16 -3.87 21.56
N PRO A 92 -14.78 -2.70 21.70
CA PRO A 92 -14.62 -1.85 22.87
C PRO A 92 -15.04 -2.52 24.19
N SER A 93 -15.92 -3.52 24.14
CA SER A 93 -16.28 -4.33 25.32
C SER A 93 -15.12 -5.18 25.87
N LEU A 94 -14.06 -5.35 25.10
CA LEU A 94 -12.88 -6.12 25.47
C LEU A 94 -12.11 -5.48 26.63
N GLU A 95 -12.06 -4.14 26.69
CA GLU A 95 -11.39 -3.37 27.76
C GLU A 95 -11.85 -3.77 29.18
N ALA A 96 -13.10 -4.21 29.32
CA ALA A 96 -13.70 -4.53 30.62
C ALA A 96 -13.46 -5.98 31.10
N SER A 97 -12.93 -6.88 30.26
CA SER A 97 -12.95 -8.35 30.50
C SER A 97 -11.57 -9.03 30.53
N ILE A 98 -10.49 -8.26 30.51
CA ILE A 98 -9.08 -8.69 30.31
C ILE A 98 -8.62 -9.78 31.30
N VAL A 99 -9.25 -9.93 32.47
CA VAL A 99 -8.88 -10.95 33.48
C VAL A 99 -9.10 -12.39 32.99
N GLY A 100 -9.86 -12.61 31.92
CA GLY A 100 -10.16 -13.95 31.38
C GLY A 100 -9.86 -14.17 29.89
N PHE A 101 -9.33 -13.16 29.17
CA PHE A 101 -9.10 -13.27 27.73
C PHE A 101 -7.77 -13.99 27.44
N GLN A 102 -7.70 -15.26 27.83
CA GLN A 102 -6.69 -16.16 27.28
C GLN A 102 -7.08 -16.45 25.83
N SER A 103 -6.33 -15.84 24.91
CA SER A 103 -6.28 -16.12 23.46
C SER A 103 -7.57 -15.89 22.65
N SER A 104 -7.49 -14.97 21.68
CA SER A 104 -8.38 -14.96 20.52
C SER A 104 -7.56 -15.27 19.28
N TRP A 105 -7.35 -16.55 19.05
CA TRP A 105 -6.85 -17.03 17.77
C TRP A 105 -7.82 -16.59 16.67
N LEU A 106 -7.36 -15.67 15.83
CA LEU A 106 -8.09 -15.18 14.65
C LEU A 106 -7.41 -15.73 13.41
N GLY A 107 -8.21 -16.29 12.50
CA GLY A 107 -7.75 -17.01 11.31
C GLY A 107 -8.67 -18.18 11.01
N ILE A 108 -8.12 -19.25 10.46
CA ILE A 108 -8.86 -20.52 10.33
C ILE A 108 -9.05 -21.16 11.71
N SER A 109 -10.06 -22.03 11.82
CA SER A 109 -10.26 -22.79 13.07
C SER A 109 -8.99 -23.55 13.44
N GLY A 110 -8.49 -23.28 14.65
CA GLY A 110 -7.30 -23.94 15.17
C GLY A 110 -7.42 -25.47 15.23
N GLU A 111 -8.64 -25.97 15.45
CA GLU A 111 -8.96 -27.40 15.44
C GLU A 111 -8.74 -28.06 14.07
N SER A 112 -8.74 -27.27 13.00
CA SER A 112 -8.47 -27.74 11.65
C SER A 112 -6.97 -27.92 11.38
N ILE A 113 -6.07 -27.51 12.28
CA ILE A 113 -4.62 -27.57 12.10
C ILE A 113 -4.05 -28.73 12.91
N THR A 114 -3.55 -29.74 12.21
CA THR A 114 -2.97 -30.97 12.80
C THR A 114 -1.44 -30.97 12.85
N GLY A 115 -0.79 -30.07 12.11
CA GLY A 115 0.67 -30.00 12.02
C GLY A 115 1.16 -28.81 11.22
N ILE A 116 2.43 -28.47 11.41
CA ILE A 116 3.17 -27.54 10.56
C ILE A 116 4.53 -28.17 10.25
N GLU A 117 4.93 -28.15 8.99
CA GLU A 117 6.23 -28.62 8.53
C GLU A 117 7.03 -27.45 7.99
N ARG A 118 8.28 -27.31 8.45
CA ARG A 118 9.21 -26.27 8.02
C ARG A 118 10.56 -26.88 7.72
N GLN A 119 11.29 -26.31 6.75
CA GLN A 119 12.63 -26.77 6.41
C GLN A 119 13.64 -26.46 7.52
N ASN A 120 13.49 -25.30 8.17
CA ASN A 120 14.29 -24.87 9.33
C ASN A 120 13.54 -23.79 10.14
N ASP A 121 13.97 -23.54 11.38
CA ASP A 121 13.36 -22.59 12.31
C ASP A 121 13.43 -21.13 11.84
N SER A 122 14.35 -20.80 10.92
CA SER A 122 14.45 -19.46 10.33
C SER A 122 13.53 -19.25 9.12
N SER A 123 13.07 -20.32 8.46
CA SER A 123 12.40 -20.27 7.16
C SER A 123 11.09 -19.47 7.25
N PHE A 124 10.89 -18.57 6.30
CA PHE A 124 9.63 -17.85 6.16
C PHE A 124 8.55 -18.71 5.49
N GLU A 125 8.90 -19.93 5.07
CA GLU A 125 7.99 -20.83 4.39
C GLU A 125 7.73 -22.09 5.21
N GLY A 126 6.55 -22.66 5.03
CA GLY A 126 6.18 -23.92 5.62
C GLY A 126 4.93 -24.50 4.99
N ALA A 127 4.48 -25.62 5.55
CA ALA A 127 3.28 -26.30 5.12
C ALA A 127 2.39 -26.63 6.33
N LEU A 128 1.14 -26.17 6.31
CA LEU A 128 0.12 -26.55 7.29
C LEU A 128 -0.53 -27.87 6.89
N LYS A 129 -0.59 -28.82 7.84
CA LYS A 129 -1.37 -30.05 7.71
C LYS A 129 -2.75 -29.85 8.28
N MET A 130 -3.76 -30.01 7.44
CA MET A 130 -5.15 -29.80 7.79
C MET A 130 -5.81 -31.10 8.27
N ALA A 131 -6.84 -30.98 9.12
CA ALA A 131 -7.58 -32.13 9.65
C ALA A 131 -8.34 -32.93 8.56
N ASP A 132 -8.61 -32.32 7.41
CA ASP A 132 -9.18 -32.98 6.23
C ASP A 132 -8.15 -33.78 5.40
N GLY A 133 -6.89 -33.82 5.85
CA GLY A 133 -5.79 -34.50 5.19
C GLY A 133 -5.11 -33.68 4.09
N THR A 134 -5.56 -32.45 3.84
CA THR A 134 -4.91 -31.57 2.87
C THR A 134 -3.70 -30.85 3.46
N THR A 135 -2.76 -30.48 2.60
CA THR A 135 -1.61 -29.63 2.95
C THR A 135 -1.78 -28.26 2.30
N LYS A 136 -1.43 -27.20 3.03
CA LYS A 136 -1.46 -25.82 2.54
C LYS A 136 -0.08 -25.21 2.71
N ASP A 137 0.49 -24.74 1.60
CA ASP A 137 1.75 -23.99 1.65
C ASP A 137 1.49 -22.61 2.24
N ILE A 138 2.34 -22.23 3.18
CA ILE A 138 2.20 -21.00 3.95
C ILE A 138 3.47 -20.17 3.92
N PHE A 139 3.25 -18.87 4.01
CA PHE A 139 4.25 -17.85 4.26
C PHE A 139 4.07 -17.31 5.69
N ILE A 140 5.15 -17.22 6.45
CA ILE A 140 5.20 -16.78 7.84
C ILE A 140 5.71 -15.34 7.85
N LYS A 141 4.81 -14.37 7.68
CA LYS A 141 5.16 -12.95 7.73
C LYS A 141 5.48 -12.56 9.17
N ARG A 142 6.60 -11.88 9.38
CA ARG A 142 7.04 -11.35 10.67
C ARG A 142 7.18 -9.83 10.54
N ILE A 143 6.44 -9.09 11.35
CA ILE A 143 6.48 -7.62 11.34
C ILE A 143 6.91 -7.17 12.72
N HIS A 144 7.92 -6.31 12.79
CA HIS A 144 8.39 -5.78 14.06
C HIS A 144 7.32 -4.89 14.72
N LEU A 145 7.20 -4.97 16.05
CA LEU A 145 6.27 -4.10 16.80
C LEU A 145 6.89 -2.75 17.15
N VAL A 146 8.22 -2.64 17.12
CA VAL A 146 8.99 -1.41 17.33
C VAL A 146 9.95 -1.22 16.16
N ASP A 147 10.16 0.02 15.74
CA ASP A 147 11.05 0.34 14.63
C ASP A 147 12.50 -0.12 14.95
N PRO A 148 13.11 -0.98 14.11
CA PRO A 148 14.50 -1.42 14.24
C PRO A 148 15.49 -0.27 14.24
N LEU A 149 15.30 0.78 13.43
CA LEU A 149 16.23 1.90 13.34
C LEU A 149 16.25 2.69 14.65
N ALA A 150 15.09 3.13 15.14
CA ALA A 150 14.97 3.75 16.46
C ALA A 150 15.41 2.82 17.62
N ALA A 151 15.25 1.50 17.48
CA ALA A 151 15.80 0.55 18.45
C ALA A 151 17.35 0.55 18.45
N MET A 152 18.00 0.67 17.30
CA MET A 152 19.46 0.81 17.19
C MET A 152 19.94 2.14 17.79
N GLU A 153 19.18 3.22 17.62
CA GLU A 153 19.43 4.52 18.25
C GLU A 153 19.20 4.51 19.77
N GLY A 154 18.62 3.44 20.32
CA GLY A 154 18.38 3.27 21.75
C GLY A 154 17.11 3.94 22.27
N GLU A 155 16.17 4.31 21.38
CA GLU A 155 14.88 4.90 21.78
C GLU A 155 13.97 3.88 22.47
N TYR A 156 14.13 2.61 22.13
CA TYR A 156 13.38 1.50 22.71
C TYR A 156 14.24 0.65 23.64
N VAL A 157 13.75 0.42 24.86
CA VAL A 157 14.30 -0.59 25.78
C VAL A 157 13.44 -1.85 25.70
N LEU A 158 14.08 -2.99 25.44
CA LEU A 158 13.44 -4.30 25.38
C LEU A 158 13.88 -5.16 26.58
N PRO A 159 13.20 -5.07 27.75
CA PRO A 159 13.56 -5.87 28.92
C PRO A 159 13.37 -7.36 28.62
N SER A 160 14.25 -8.21 29.15
CA SER A 160 14.14 -9.67 29.06
C SER A 160 12.83 -10.18 29.65
N ASP A 161 12.39 -9.55 30.74
CA ASP A 161 11.09 -9.78 31.37
C ASP A 161 10.30 -8.47 31.48
N GLY A 162 9.32 -8.28 30.60
CA GLY A 162 8.45 -7.09 30.56
C GLY A 162 7.57 -6.89 31.80
N ALA A 163 7.55 -7.85 32.73
CA ALA A 163 6.89 -7.72 34.02
C ALA A 163 7.75 -7.04 35.10
N LEU A 164 9.04 -6.78 34.82
CA LEU A 164 9.97 -6.19 35.78
C LEU A 164 10.30 -4.74 35.43
N SER A 165 10.76 -3.98 36.42
CA SER A 165 11.14 -2.57 36.26
C SER A 165 12.28 -2.39 35.25
N ALA A 166 12.08 -1.49 34.30
CA ALA A 166 13.08 -1.03 33.33
C ALA A 166 13.21 0.51 33.40
N PRO A 167 14.26 1.13 32.81
CA PRO A 167 14.40 2.59 32.75
C PRO A 167 13.10 3.27 32.30
N SER A 168 12.60 4.20 33.10
CA SER A 168 11.20 4.65 33.06
C SER A 168 10.79 5.27 31.73
N ASP A 169 11.64 6.10 31.14
CA ASP A 169 11.26 6.93 29.99
C ASP A 169 11.33 6.13 28.68
N LEU A 170 12.39 5.34 28.50
CA LEU A 170 12.57 4.50 27.30
C LEU A 170 11.61 3.30 27.29
N TRP A 171 11.37 2.67 28.45
CA TRP A 171 10.40 1.57 28.53
C TRP A 171 8.97 2.06 28.30
N LYS A 172 8.66 3.28 28.74
CA LYS A 172 7.39 3.93 28.44
C LYS A 172 7.20 4.11 26.93
N ASN A 173 8.21 4.56 26.19
CA ASN A 173 8.15 4.68 24.73
C ASN A 173 7.86 3.31 24.08
N THR A 174 8.61 2.27 24.46
CA THR A 174 8.38 0.90 23.98
C THR A 174 6.95 0.43 24.26
N LEU A 175 6.46 0.63 25.49
CA LEU A 175 5.10 0.23 25.89
C LEU A 175 4.04 1.01 25.11
N MET A 176 4.24 2.31 24.87
CA MET A 176 3.33 3.13 24.09
C MET A 176 3.26 2.64 22.63
N LYS A 177 4.40 2.30 22.01
CA LYS A 177 4.44 1.77 20.64
C LYS A 177 3.81 0.38 20.52
N ILE A 178 4.15 -0.56 21.41
CA ILE A 178 3.61 -1.94 21.37
C ILE A 178 2.11 -1.98 21.69
N ASN A 179 1.61 -1.09 22.55
CA ASN A 179 0.18 -1.07 22.90
C ASN A 179 -0.62 -0.08 22.05
N ASN A 180 -0.04 0.53 21.01
CA ASN A 180 -0.79 1.39 20.11
C ASN A 180 -1.76 0.55 19.27
N PRO A 181 -3.10 0.75 19.35
CA PRO A 181 -4.06 0.02 18.52
C PRO A 181 -3.90 0.27 17.01
N LEU A 182 -3.17 1.33 16.65
CA LEU A 182 -2.86 1.71 15.28
C LEU A 182 -1.44 1.32 14.85
N ASN A 183 -0.72 0.53 15.67
CA ASN A 183 0.59 0.02 15.28
C ASN A 183 0.52 -0.63 13.88
N GLU A 184 1.43 -0.25 13.00
CA GLU A 184 1.56 -0.77 11.63
C GLU A 184 1.39 -2.30 11.53
N ALA A 185 2.07 -3.05 12.38
CA ALA A 185 2.01 -4.51 12.38
C ALA A 185 0.62 -5.05 12.71
N TYR A 186 -0.14 -4.35 13.54
CA TYR A 186 -1.51 -4.71 13.89
C TYR A 186 -2.52 -4.29 12.82
N VAL A 187 -2.29 -3.16 12.15
CA VAL A 187 -3.12 -2.73 11.02
C VAL A 187 -2.95 -3.71 9.86
N ASP A 188 -1.72 -4.15 9.59
CA ASP A 188 -1.42 -5.17 8.59
C ASP A 188 -2.18 -6.47 8.87
N CYS A 189 -1.97 -7.05 10.06
CA CYS A 189 -2.56 -8.35 10.39
C CYS A 189 -4.10 -8.29 10.47
N LEU A 190 -4.66 -7.17 10.96
CA LEU A 190 -6.10 -6.99 11.04
C LEU A 190 -6.73 -6.94 9.65
N PHE A 191 -6.14 -6.21 8.71
CA PHE A 191 -6.68 -6.19 7.35
C PHE A 191 -6.44 -7.52 6.63
N ALA A 192 -5.31 -8.19 6.84
CA ALA A 192 -5.07 -9.53 6.30
C ALA A 192 -6.16 -10.55 6.73
N LEU A 193 -6.65 -10.46 7.97
CA LEU A 193 -7.78 -11.26 8.44
C LEU A 193 -9.08 -10.95 7.68
N TYR A 194 -9.41 -9.67 7.45
CA TYR A 194 -10.57 -9.30 6.65
C TYR A 194 -10.43 -9.67 5.17
N ALA A 195 -9.24 -9.49 4.61
CA ALA A 195 -8.90 -9.86 3.24
C ALA A 195 -9.09 -11.38 3.02
N SER A 196 -8.67 -12.21 4.00
CA SER A 196 -8.92 -13.65 4.00
C SER A 196 -10.42 -13.98 3.93
N LYS A 197 -11.27 -13.23 4.66
CA LYS A 197 -12.72 -13.43 4.65
C LYS A 197 -13.35 -13.21 3.28
N PHE A 198 -12.77 -12.36 2.43
CA PHE A 198 -13.25 -12.23 1.05
C PHE A 198 -13.09 -13.54 0.25
N VAL A 199 -11.98 -14.24 0.45
CA VAL A 199 -11.69 -15.50 -0.25
C VAL A 199 -12.52 -16.63 0.35
N GLU A 200 -12.56 -16.73 1.68
CA GLU A 200 -13.35 -17.73 2.41
C GLU A 200 -14.84 -17.65 2.07
N SER A 201 -15.37 -16.43 1.96
CA SER A 201 -16.77 -16.17 1.64
C SER A 201 -17.07 -16.14 0.14
N ARG A 202 -16.07 -16.41 -0.71
CA ARG A 202 -16.17 -16.33 -2.18
C ARG A 202 -16.66 -14.98 -2.71
N ILE A 203 -16.37 -13.89 -1.99
CA ILE A 203 -16.69 -12.51 -2.39
C ILE A 203 -15.65 -11.98 -3.38
N SER A 204 -14.37 -12.27 -3.15
CA SER A 204 -13.29 -11.93 -4.08
C SER A 204 -12.14 -12.94 -3.98
N PRO A 205 -11.56 -13.39 -5.11
CA PRO A 205 -10.44 -14.31 -5.09
C PRO A 205 -9.08 -13.61 -5.02
N HIS A 206 -9.02 -12.27 -5.03
CA HIS A 206 -7.80 -11.47 -5.21
C HIS A 206 -7.04 -11.15 -3.91
N TRP A 207 -7.23 -11.98 -2.89
CA TRP A 207 -6.63 -11.79 -1.57
C TRP A 207 -6.00 -13.10 -1.09
N CYS A 208 -4.99 -12.99 -0.22
CA CYS A 208 -4.39 -14.15 0.41
C CYS A 208 -5.25 -14.65 1.57
N ARG A 209 -5.29 -15.97 1.76
CA ARG A 209 -5.83 -16.53 3.01
C ARG A 209 -4.88 -16.22 4.17
N CYS A 210 -5.46 -15.91 5.33
CA CYS A 210 -4.76 -15.77 6.60
C CYS A 210 -5.18 -16.92 7.51
N TYR A 211 -4.24 -17.80 7.81
CA TYR A 211 -4.47 -18.99 8.62
C TYR A 211 -4.42 -18.70 10.12
N GLY A 212 -3.76 -17.62 10.52
CA GLY A 212 -3.60 -17.29 11.92
C GLY A 212 -2.67 -16.12 12.16
N THR A 213 -2.83 -15.44 13.29
CA THR A 213 -1.90 -14.39 13.72
C THR A 213 -1.68 -14.41 15.23
N PHE A 214 -0.48 -14.01 15.65
CA PHE A 214 -0.10 -13.89 17.06
C PHE A 214 1.08 -12.92 17.23
N SER A 215 1.16 -12.27 18.38
CA SER A 215 2.33 -11.53 18.82
C SER A 215 3.29 -12.45 19.58
N ALA A 216 4.59 -12.25 19.42
CA ALA A 216 5.60 -13.00 20.16
C ALA A 216 6.89 -12.20 20.30
N ARG A 217 7.87 -12.80 20.97
CA ARG A 217 9.26 -12.34 20.92
C ARG A 217 10.10 -13.37 20.19
N VAL A 218 10.85 -12.93 19.19
CA VAL A 218 11.80 -13.81 18.49
C VAL A 218 13.17 -13.69 19.13
N ASP A 219 13.87 -14.82 19.26
CA ASP A 219 15.18 -14.86 19.89
C ASP A 219 16.25 -14.08 19.15
N THR A 220 16.28 -14.22 17.83
CA THR A 220 17.16 -13.48 16.92
C THR A 220 16.30 -12.91 15.80
N TYR A 221 16.27 -11.58 15.69
CA TYR A 221 15.60 -10.87 14.61
C TYR A 221 16.65 -10.20 13.72
N SER A 222 16.69 -10.57 12.45
CA SER A 222 17.58 -9.94 11.45
C SER A 222 16.80 -8.87 10.69
N TYR A 223 17.44 -7.72 10.48
CA TYR A 223 16.90 -6.59 9.74
C TYR A 223 17.92 -6.10 8.71
N ASN A 224 17.47 -5.84 7.49
CA ASN A 224 18.31 -5.33 6.41
C ASN A 224 18.38 -3.80 6.51
N ILE A 225 19.60 -3.26 6.53
CA ILE A 225 19.89 -1.82 6.60
C ILE A 225 20.77 -1.37 5.42
N SER A 226 20.77 -2.10 4.31
CA SER A 226 21.68 -1.85 3.18
C SER A 226 21.58 -0.43 2.66
N GLU A 227 20.37 0.11 2.58
CA GLU A 227 20.11 1.49 2.12
C GLU A 227 20.64 2.53 3.12
N GLU A 228 20.40 2.33 4.42
CA GLU A 228 20.77 3.31 5.44
C GLU A 228 22.18 3.10 5.99
N TYR A 229 22.81 1.96 5.73
CA TYR A 229 24.05 1.50 6.37
C TYR A 229 25.13 2.57 6.35
N ASP A 230 25.33 3.17 5.20
CA ASP A 230 26.36 4.14 4.95
C ASP A 230 26.14 5.41 5.81
N SER A 231 24.87 5.78 6.03
CA SER A 231 24.49 6.88 6.93
C SER A 231 24.60 6.49 8.41
N LEU A 232 24.16 5.29 8.77
CA LEU A 232 24.06 4.80 10.15
C LEU A 232 25.44 4.51 10.74
N ARG A 233 26.34 3.87 9.99
CA ARG A 233 27.69 3.48 10.47
C ARG A 233 28.55 4.67 10.87
N ARG A 234 28.23 5.87 10.38
CA ARG A 234 28.92 7.14 10.67
C ARG A 234 28.35 7.85 11.90
N LYS A 235 27.22 7.38 12.45
CA LYS A 235 26.59 7.99 13.63
C LYS A 235 27.42 7.73 14.89
N PRO A 236 27.50 8.70 15.84
CA PRO A 236 28.26 8.54 17.07
C PRO A 236 27.82 7.35 17.93
N TRP A 237 26.53 7.01 17.86
CA TRP A 237 25.92 5.94 18.64
C TRP A 237 26.26 4.53 18.11
N TRP A 238 26.58 4.38 16.82
CA TRP A 238 26.74 3.08 16.14
C TRP A 238 27.62 2.08 16.91
N ASN A 239 28.87 2.48 17.19
CA ASN A 239 29.83 1.63 17.89
C ASN A 239 29.55 1.51 19.40
N VAL A 240 28.86 2.48 19.99
CA VAL A 240 28.54 2.46 21.42
C VAL A 240 27.41 1.48 21.67
N HIS A 241 26.36 1.53 20.86
CA HIS A 241 25.15 0.74 21.04
C HIS A 241 25.37 -0.74 20.70
N GLN A 242 26.26 -1.05 19.76
CA GLN A 242 26.74 -2.44 19.56
C GLN A 242 27.49 -2.98 20.78
N ARG A 243 28.38 -2.18 21.40
CA ARG A 243 29.10 -2.59 22.62
C ARG A 243 28.18 -2.77 23.82
N LEU A 244 27.09 -2.01 23.87
CA LEU A 244 26.03 -2.16 24.86
C LEU A 244 25.09 -3.35 24.56
N GLY A 245 25.21 -3.96 23.38
CA GLY A 245 24.43 -5.14 22.98
C GLY A 245 23.00 -4.82 22.53
N LEU A 246 22.72 -3.59 22.08
CA LEU A 246 21.39 -3.22 21.54
C LEU A 246 21.13 -3.93 20.20
N PHE A 247 22.16 -4.02 19.37
CA PHE A 247 22.15 -4.75 18.11
C PHE A 247 23.54 -5.32 17.82
N LYS A 248 23.62 -6.25 16.87
CA LYS A 248 24.89 -6.74 16.31
C LYS A 248 24.86 -6.55 14.81
N TYR A 249 25.86 -5.89 14.27
CA TYR A 249 26.03 -5.81 12.82
C TYR A 249 26.80 -7.03 12.32
N GLN A 250 26.28 -7.68 11.28
CA GLN A 250 26.96 -8.75 10.56
C GLN A 250 27.28 -8.22 9.16
N ALA A 251 28.57 -7.97 8.89
CA ALA A 251 29.03 -7.83 7.52
C ALA A 251 29.05 -9.25 6.93
N ASP A 252 28.38 -9.48 5.81
CA ASP A 252 28.43 -10.79 5.18
C ASP A 252 29.87 -11.04 4.67
N GLU A 253 30.59 -11.94 5.35
CA GLU A 253 31.90 -12.40 4.88
C GLU A 253 31.66 -13.47 3.81
N GLU A 254 31.80 -13.08 2.54
CA GLU A 254 31.91 -13.93 1.34
C GLU A 254 31.21 -15.31 1.47
N GLY A 255 29.91 -15.34 1.16
CA GLY A 255 29.23 -16.57 0.74
C GLY A 255 28.52 -17.39 1.83
N LYS A 256 27.89 -16.77 2.84
CA LYS A 256 27.03 -17.51 3.78
C LYS A 256 25.64 -16.89 3.97
N LYS A 257 24.72 -17.49 3.21
CA LYS A 257 23.26 -17.53 3.33
C LYS A 257 22.55 -16.24 2.89
N HIS A 258 21.94 -16.31 1.71
CA HIS A 258 20.69 -15.59 1.46
C HIS A 258 19.74 -15.89 2.61
N ILE A 259 19.54 -14.92 3.49
CA ILE A 259 18.35 -14.88 4.33
C ILE A 259 17.28 -14.35 3.38
N GLU A 260 16.23 -15.14 3.13
CA GLU A 260 15.07 -14.70 2.34
C GLU A 260 14.42 -13.49 3.03
N THR A 261 14.90 -12.29 2.74
CA THR A 261 14.39 -10.98 3.17
C THR A 261 13.13 -10.66 2.39
N LEU A 262 12.11 -11.51 2.49
CA LEU A 262 10.95 -11.38 1.62
C LEU A 262 10.04 -10.18 1.95
N PHE A 263 10.04 -9.61 3.18
CA PHE A 263 9.20 -8.44 3.51
C PHE A 263 9.69 -7.63 4.73
N THR A 264 10.99 -7.37 4.88
CA THR A 264 11.51 -6.49 5.95
C THR A 264 12.16 -5.21 5.43
N GLN A 265 11.77 -4.75 4.23
CA GLN A 265 12.23 -3.46 3.74
C GLN A 265 11.33 -2.34 4.29
N PRO A 266 11.91 -1.22 4.76
CA PRO A 266 11.16 0.03 4.83
C PRO A 266 10.67 0.36 3.42
N GLY A 267 9.43 0.85 3.27
CA GLY A 267 8.82 1.03 1.96
C GLY A 267 9.75 1.79 1.01
N GLU A 268 10.09 1.17 -0.12
CA GLU A 268 11.09 1.64 -1.08
C GLU A 268 10.89 3.14 -1.41
N ALA A 269 11.92 3.93 -1.12
CA ALA A 269 12.07 5.25 -1.71
C ALA A 269 12.51 5.08 -3.17
N LEU A 270 11.67 5.51 -4.11
CA LEU A 270 11.97 5.47 -5.54
C LEU A 270 13.18 6.36 -5.84
N SER A 271 14.30 5.79 -6.29
CA SER A 271 15.32 6.54 -7.01
C SER A 271 15.18 6.28 -8.51
N LEU A 272 14.74 7.29 -9.26
CA LEU A 272 14.67 7.27 -10.72
C LEU A 272 15.98 7.74 -11.33
N ASP A 273 16.98 6.86 -11.37
CA ASP A 273 18.16 7.09 -12.19
C ASP A 273 18.16 6.05 -13.33
N ASP A 274 17.60 6.43 -14.48
CA ASP A 274 18.10 6.10 -15.84
C ASP A 274 17.10 6.59 -16.89
N PHE A 275 17.18 7.88 -17.24
CA PHE A 275 16.49 8.42 -18.41
C PHE A 275 17.46 8.91 -19.46
N VAL A 276 17.65 8.09 -20.50
CA VAL A 276 18.20 8.56 -21.76
C VAL A 276 17.14 9.43 -22.44
N SER A 277 17.53 10.66 -22.75
CA SER A 277 16.76 11.59 -23.58
C SER A 277 16.58 11.03 -24.99
N VAL A 278 15.36 10.68 -25.36
CA VAL A 278 14.99 10.37 -26.75
C VAL A 278 13.95 11.39 -27.22
N ASP A 279 14.46 12.47 -27.79
CA ASP A 279 14.08 13.01 -29.10
C ASP A 279 14.32 14.53 -29.19
N ALA A 280 15.48 14.86 -29.76
CA ALA A 280 15.57 15.91 -30.75
C ALA A 280 15.43 15.26 -32.13
N ASP A 281 14.66 15.90 -33.02
CA ASP A 281 14.45 15.61 -34.44
C ASP A 281 13.56 14.41 -34.85
N THR A 282 12.28 14.72 -35.09
CA THR A 282 11.79 14.69 -36.48
C THR A 282 10.81 15.84 -36.71
N GLY A 283 11.27 16.84 -37.48
CA GLY A 283 10.47 17.98 -37.84
C GLY A 283 9.27 17.63 -38.71
N THR A 284 8.10 18.18 -38.37
CA THR A 284 7.24 18.92 -39.29
C THR A 284 6.33 19.82 -38.43
N ALA A 285 6.82 21.03 -38.14
CA ALA A 285 6.02 22.06 -37.49
C ALA A 285 4.97 22.59 -38.49
N ILE A 286 3.68 22.43 -38.16
CA ILE A 286 2.63 23.22 -38.78
C ILE A 286 2.71 24.62 -38.15
N VAL A 287 3.31 25.54 -38.91
CA VAL A 287 3.43 26.96 -38.56
C VAL A 287 2.06 27.62 -38.73
N VAL A 288 1.51 28.15 -37.63
CA VAL A 288 0.53 29.26 -37.69
C VAL A 288 1.20 30.46 -37.03
N THR A 289 1.62 31.39 -37.88
CA THR A 289 2.19 32.68 -37.50
C THR A 289 1.11 33.62 -36.97
N ALA A 290 1.34 34.19 -35.79
CA ALA A 290 0.91 35.54 -35.47
C ALA A 290 1.89 36.13 -34.45
N THR A 291 2.58 37.17 -34.90
CA THR A 291 3.54 38.03 -34.21
C THR A 291 2.91 38.76 -33.02
N ASN A 292 3.68 38.97 -31.95
CA ASN A 292 3.91 40.31 -31.38
C ASN A 292 4.99 40.29 -30.30
N ASP A 293 5.89 41.27 -30.44
CA ASP A 293 7.06 41.58 -29.60
C ASP A 293 6.70 41.89 -28.15
N ILE A 294 7.48 41.37 -27.18
CA ILE A 294 7.65 42.00 -25.87
C ILE A 294 9.12 41.89 -25.43
N THR A 295 9.71 43.06 -25.23
CA THR A 295 11.05 43.38 -24.74
C THR A 295 11.21 43.01 -23.26
N ILE A 296 12.34 42.41 -22.89
CA ILE A 296 12.77 42.17 -21.50
C ILE A 296 13.56 43.39 -21.00
N SER A 297 13.28 43.85 -19.78
CA SER A 297 14.17 44.71 -19.00
C SER A 297 14.29 44.16 -17.58
N GLU A 298 15.53 43.84 -17.20
CA GLU A 298 15.97 43.43 -15.87
C GLU A 298 16.11 44.64 -14.94
N GLU A 299 15.64 44.53 -13.69
CA GLU A 299 16.18 45.28 -12.56
C GLU A 299 16.19 44.40 -11.30
N GLU A 300 17.37 44.28 -10.69
CA GLU A 300 17.60 43.72 -9.34
C GLU A 300 17.03 44.62 -8.24
N PRO A 301 16.80 44.08 -7.02
CA PRO A 301 17.65 44.55 -5.92
C PRO A 301 18.02 43.51 -4.83
N ALA A 302 19.31 43.50 -4.49
CA ALA A 302 19.93 43.63 -3.16
C ALA A 302 19.39 42.87 -1.92
N VAL A 303 20.12 41.80 -1.58
CA VAL A 303 20.73 41.41 -0.28
C VAL A 303 20.12 41.91 1.05
N THR A 304 19.67 40.96 1.89
CA THR A 304 19.95 40.97 3.34
C THR A 304 20.35 39.58 3.85
N ASN A 305 21.43 39.56 4.62
CA ASN A 305 22.09 38.38 5.20
C ASN A 305 21.29 37.80 6.37
N GLU A 306 20.94 36.51 6.31
CA GLU A 306 20.89 35.60 7.46
C GLU A 306 21.38 34.23 6.98
N GLU A 307 22.39 33.65 7.64
CA GLU A 307 22.93 32.33 7.34
C GLU A 307 22.02 31.23 7.91
N PRO A 308 21.47 30.30 7.09
CA PRO A 308 20.98 29.03 7.58
C PRO A 308 22.04 27.94 7.39
N VAL A 309 22.32 27.24 8.48
CA VAL A 309 23.20 26.07 8.57
C VAL A 309 22.84 25.05 7.49
N LYS A 310 23.77 24.79 6.57
CA LYS A 310 23.67 23.70 5.59
C LYS A 310 23.78 22.34 6.30
N LEU A 311 22.65 21.64 6.44
CA LEU A 311 22.68 20.18 6.54
C LEU A 311 23.01 19.64 5.14
N THR A 312 24.10 18.88 5.06
CA THR A 312 24.53 18.18 3.85
C THR A 312 23.70 16.91 3.70
N ASN A 313 22.77 16.90 2.74
CA ASN A 313 22.15 15.66 2.27
C ASN A 313 23.18 14.86 1.44
N PRO A 314 23.27 13.53 1.62
CA PRO A 314 24.14 12.70 0.81
C PRO A 314 23.66 12.68 -0.64
N LYS A 315 24.63 12.79 -1.55
CA LYS A 315 24.44 12.67 -3.00
C LYS A 315 24.35 11.18 -3.34
N LEU A 316 23.20 10.74 -3.82
CA LEU A 316 23.07 9.48 -4.55
C LEU A 316 23.84 9.59 -5.87
N ARG A 317 24.54 8.52 -6.23
CA ARG A 317 25.39 8.41 -7.41
C ARG A 317 24.95 7.18 -8.17
N LEU A 318 24.18 7.34 -9.25
CA LEU A 318 24.12 6.31 -10.27
C LEU A 318 25.28 6.43 -11.27
N LYS A 319 25.79 5.25 -11.62
CA LYS A 319 27.03 5.07 -12.37
C LYS A 319 26.70 5.00 -13.87
N ARG A 320 27.03 6.08 -14.56
CA ARG A 320 27.05 6.20 -16.03
C ARG A 320 27.85 5.05 -16.68
N MET A 321 27.20 4.14 -17.42
CA MET A 321 27.91 3.22 -18.32
C MET A 321 28.20 3.93 -19.64
N SER A 322 29.48 4.13 -19.94
CA SER A 322 29.97 4.63 -21.22
C SER A 322 30.16 3.50 -22.22
N ASP A 323 29.59 3.65 -23.41
CA ASP A 323 29.84 2.85 -24.60
C ASP A 323 31.30 2.97 -25.08
N SER A 324 31.91 1.85 -25.49
CA SER A 324 32.81 1.79 -26.65
C SER A 324 33.14 0.33 -27.06
N GLY A 325 32.74 -0.03 -28.29
CA GLY A 325 33.66 -0.59 -29.29
C GLY A 325 33.94 -2.11 -29.33
N SER A 326 33.18 -2.79 -30.19
CA SER A 326 33.54 -3.91 -31.10
C SER A 326 34.54 -5.01 -30.70
N GLY A 327 34.06 -6.26 -30.73
CA GLY A 327 34.89 -7.46 -30.81
C GLY A 327 34.06 -8.75 -30.89
N SER A 328 33.92 -9.30 -32.09
CA SER A 328 33.24 -10.54 -32.44
C SER A 328 33.75 -11.80 -31.71
N GLY A 329 32.83 -12.69 -31.29
CA GLY A 329 33.17 -14.06 -30.88
C GLY A 329 31.97 -14.86 -30.34
N SER A 330 31.57 -15.89 -31.07
CA SER A 330 30.50 -16.85 -30.79
C SER A 330 30.76 -17.77 -29.58
N GLY A 331 29.71 -18.15 -28.83
CA GLY A 331 29.64 -19.46 -28.16
C GLY A 331 28.89 -19.54 -26.82
N SER A 332 27.81 -20.33 -26.82
CA SER A 332 27.09 -20.98 -25.70
C SER A 332 26.46 -20.14 -24.59
N GLY A 333 25.13 -20.08 -24.63
CA GLY A 333 24.27 -19.60 -23.56
C GLY A 333 24.30 -20.53 -22.34
N SER A 334 24.83 -19.99 -21.25
CA SER A 334 24.55 -20.39 -19.87
C SER A 334 23.91 -19.18 -19.24
N GLY A 335 22.61 -19.24 -18.95
CA GLY A 335 21.89 -18.16 -18.27
C GLY A 335 22.45 -17.98 -16.87
N SER A 336 23.32 -17.01 -16.69
CA SER A 336 23.64 -16.43 -15.40
C SER A 336 22.64 -15.33 -15.13
N SER A 337 21.86 -15.46 -14.06
CA SER A 337 21.22 -14.32 -13.42
C SER A 337 22.31 -13.28 -13.17
N TYR A 338 22.10 -12.06 -13.66
CA TYR A 338 22.86 -10.92 -13.18
C TYR A 338 22.31 -10.58 -11.78
N ASP A 339 22.60 -11.46 -10.83
CA ASP A 339 22.49 -11.13 -9.42
C ASP A 339 23.71 -10.23 -9.16
N SER A 340 23.47 -8.93 -8.99
CA SER A 340 24.52 -8.05 -8.51
C SER A 340 24.88 -8.55 -7.12
N ASP A 341 26.14 -8.94 -6.91
CA ASP A 341 26.73 -9.32 -5.61
C ASP A 341 26.71 -8.13 -4.63
N GLU A 342 25.56 -7.51 -4.37
CA GLU A 342 25.39 -6.52 -3.32
C GLU A 342 25.33 -7.27 -1.99
N VAL A 343 26.37 -7.04 -1.19
CA VAL A 343 26.47 -7.54 0.17
C VAL A 343 25.32 -6.94 0.98
N GLU A 344 24.33 -7.76 1.34
CA GLU A 344 23.27 -7.32 2.25
C GLU A 344 23.88 -6.92 3.59
N GLU A 345 23.61 -5.69 4.03
CA GLU A 345 24.05 -5.19 5.32
C GLU A 345 22.99 -5.52 6.36
N LEU A 346 23.26 -6.53 7.21
CA LEU A 346 22.29 -7.02 8.19
C LEU A 346 22.65 -6.65 9.62
N VAL A 347 21.62 -6.34 10.41
CA VAL A 347 21.72 -6.20 11.86
C VAL A 347 20.83 -7.20 12.57
N GLU A 348 21.31 -7.72 13.69
CA GLU A 348 20.59 -8.66 14.53
C GLU A 348 20.21 -8.04 15.88
N PHE A 349 18.96 -8.25 16.27
CA PHE A 349 18.43 -7.93 17.59
C PHE A 349 18.13 -9.21 18.35
N SER A 350 18.25 -9.16 19.68
CA SER A 350 17.86 -10.26 20.56
C SER A 350 16.52 -9.98 21.21
N ASN A 351 15.67 -11.01 21.35
CA ASN A 351 14.41 -10.93 22.09
C ASN A 351 13.46 -9.83 21.57
N PHE A 352 13.35 -9.73 20.24
CA PHE A 352 12.68 -8.63 19.54
C PHE A 352 11.17 -8.90 19.41
N PRO A 353 10.30 -7.90 19.70
CA PRO A 353 8.86 -8.09 19.66
C PRO A 353 8.33 -8.03 18.22
N VAL A 354 7.55 -9.04 17.83
CA VAL A 354 7.01 -9.17 16.47
C VAL A 354 5.53 -9.55 16.48
N GLN A 355 4.80 -9.08 15.49
CA GLN A 355 3.54 -9.66 15.04
C GLN A 355 3.84 -10.71 13.96
N VAL A 356 3.24 -11.88 14.08
CA VAL A 356 3.39 -12.98 13.13
C VAL A 356 2.05 -13.25 12.47
N SER A 357 2.06 -13.42 11.15
CA SER A 357 0.90 -13.81 10.36
C SER A 357 1.24 -15.02 9.49
N LEU A 358 0.41 -16.06 9.56
CA LEU A 358 0.50 -17.24 8.71
C LEU A 358 -0.39 -17.03 7.49
N LEU A 359 0.20 -16.79 6.33
CA LEU A 359 -0.50 -16.41 5.10
C LEU A 359 -0.40 -17.52 4.04
N GLU A 360 -1.30 -17.50 3.06
CA GLU A 360 -1.17 -18.26 1.82
C GLU A 360 0.14 -17.91 1.12
N LYS A 361 0.95 -18.93 0.79
CA LYS A 361 2.15 -18.73 -0.02
C LYS A 361 1.74 -18.43 -1.47
N ALA A 362 2.29 -17.37 -2.02
CA ALA A 362 2.16 -17.04 -3.44
C ALA A 362 3.33 -17.62 -4.24
N ASP A 363 3.14 -17.75 -5.56
CA ASP A 363 4.13 -18.38 -6.45
C ASP A 363 5.13 -17.36 -7.01
N GLY A 364 4.76 -16.08 -7.06
CA GLY A 364 5.63 -14.98 -7.49
C GLY A 364 4.98 -13.60 -7.31
N THR A 365 5.73 -12.53 -7.59
CA THR A 365 5.25 -11.14 -7.59
C THR A 365 4.90 -10.67 -9.01
N MET A 366 4.19 -9.56 -9.16
CA MET A 366 3.99 -8.93 -10.47
C MET A 366 5.31 -8.43 -11.06
N ASP A 367 6.31 -8.17 -10.21
CA ASP A 367 7.66 -7.82 -10.62
C ASP A 367 8.35 -8.97 -11.38
N THR A 368 8.24 -10.20 -10.87
CA THR A 368 8.71 -11.39 -11.62
C THR A 368 8.02 -11.55 -12.98
N LEU A 369 6.78 -11.05 -13.12
CA LEU A 369 6.10 -11.06 -14.42
C LEU A 369 6.62 -9.97 -15.37
N LEU A 370 7.16 -8.86 -14.86
CA LEU A 370 7.82 -7.83 -15.68
C LEU A 370 9.15 -8.37 -16.22
N GLU A 371 9.95 -9.02 -15.38
CA GLU A 371 11.20 -9.67 -15.82
C GLU A 371 10.94 -10.70 -16.92
N ASP A 372 9.86 -11.48 -16.81
CA ASP A 372 9.43 -12.43 -17.83
C ASP A 372 8.99 -11.74 -19.16
N GLU A 373 8.55 -10.47 -19.14
CA GLU A 373 8.21 -9.72 -20.36
C GLU A 373 9.44 -9.33 -21.18
N ASP A 374 10.61 -9.21 -20.54
CA ASP A 374 11.86 -8.85 -21.20
C ASP A 374 12.50 -10.04 -21.93
N ALA A 375 11.94 -11.24 -21.78
CA ALA A 375 12.34 -12.40 -22.56
C ALA A 375 11.89 -12.24 -24.03
N ASP A 376 12.78 -12.56 -24.99
CA ASP A 376 12.56 -12.51 -26.44
C ASP A 376 11.53 -13.55 -26.97
N ASP A 377 10.37 -13.71 -26.31
CA ASP A 377 9.27 -14.58 -26.75
C ASP A 377 8.23 -13.79 -27.57
N VAL A 378 8.23 -14.04 -28.88
CA VAL A 378 7.31 -13.42 -29.85
C VAL A 378 5.83 -13.64 -29.49
N GLY A 379 5.46 -14.79 -28.92
CA GLY A 379 4.06 -15.07 -28.53
C GLY A 379 3.61 -14.28 -27.29
N MET A 380 4.55 -13.98 -26.39
CA MET A 380 4.29 -13.13 -25.23
C MET A 380 4.10 -11.67 -25.64
N LEU A 381 4.86 -11.18 -26.62
CA LEU A 381 4.76 -9.83 -27.15
C LEU A 381 3.39 -9.54 -27.78
N GLU A 382 2.87 -10.45 -28.60
CA GLU A 382 1.56 -10.25 -29.27
C GLU A 382 0.39 -10.20 -28.28
N THR A 383 0.51 -10.89 -27.14
CA THR A 383 -0.55 -10.98 -26.13
C THR A 383 -0.35 -10.03 -24.95
N LYS A 384 0.75 -9.26 -24.91
CA LYS A 384 1.15 -8.38 -23.79
C LYS A 384 0.00 -7.51 -23.29
N ASP A 385 -0.56 -6.66 -24.15
CA ASP A 385 -1.66 -5.76 -23.75
C ASP A 385 -2.90 -6.52 -23.25
N ALA A 386 -3.21 -7.69 -23.82
CA ALA A 386 -4.36 -8.48 -23.40
C ALA A 386 -4.14 -9.16 -22.03
N ARG A 387 -2.93 -9.68 -21.78
CA ARG A 387 -2.51 -10.27 -20.50
C ARG A 387 -2.53 -9.21 -19.40
N TRP A 388 -1.86 -8.09 -19.63
CA TRP A 388 -1.80 -6.98 -18.68
C TRP A 388 -3.18 -6.33 -18.46
N ALA A 389 -4.04 -6.21 -19.48
CA ALA A 389 -5.43 -5.79 -19.30
C ALA A 389 -6.17 -6.70 -18.31
N ALA A 390 -6.02 -8.01 -18.46
CA ALA A 390 -6.70 -8.98 -17.63
C ALA A 390 -6.17 -8.98 -16.19
N TRP A 391 -4.84 -8.93 -16.01
CA TRP A 391 -4.20 -8.90 -14.70
C TRP A 391 -4.48 -7.60 -13.94
N LEU A 392 -4.41 -6.44 -14.60
CA LEU A 392 -4.81 -5.17 -14.01
C LEU A 392 -6.30 -5.15 -13.65
N PHE A 393 -7.16 -5.77 -14.47
CA PHE A 393 -8.57 -5.90 -14.12
C PHE A 393 -8.79 -6.72 -12.85
N GLN A 394 -8.03 -7.80 -12.64
CA GLN A 394 -8.08 -8.58 -11.40
C GLN A 394 -7.71 -7.72 -10.17
N VAL A 395 -6.66 -6.89 -10.28
CA VAL A 395 -6.25 -5.95 -9.21
C VAL A 395 -7.35 -4.92 -8.95
N ILE A 396 -7.91 -4.30 -10.00
CA ILE A 396 -9.04 -3.36 -9.90
C ILE A 396 -10.23 -4.03 -9.20
N ALA A 397 -10.58 -5.26 -9.58
CA ALA A 397 -11.69 -6.01 -8.99
C ALA A 397 -11.48 -6.26 -7.49
N GLY A 398 -10.25 -6.60 -7.07
CA GLY A 398 -9.86 -6.68 -5.67
C GLY A 398 -10.12 -5.36 -4.93
N LEU A 399 -9.53 -4.26 -5.41
CA LEU A 399 -9.67 -2.94 -4.80
C LEU A 399 -11.13 -2.46 -4.72
N VAL A 400 -11.94 -2.70 -5.77
CA VAL A 400 -13.37 -2.36 -5.78
C VAL A 400 -14.11 -3.02 -4.62
N VAL A 401 -13.86 -4.31 -4.38
CA VAL A 401 -14.50 -5.05 -3.28
C VAL A 401 -14.07 -4.50 -1.93
N ALA A 402 -12.77 -4.29 -1.69
CA ALA A 402 -12.29 -3.74 -0.43
C ALA A 402 -12.78 -2.31 -0.18
N GLN A 403 -12.81 -1.47 -1.22
CA GLN A 403 -13.37 -0.12 -1.15
C GLN A 403 -14.87 -0.13 -0.85
N HIS A 404 -15.64 -1.07 -1.41
CA HIS A 404 -17.07 -1.18 -1.16
C HIS A 404 -17.37 -1.46 0.33
N TYR A 405 -16.70 -2.46 0.91
CA TYR A 405 -16.99 -2.91 2.28
C TYR A 405 -16.30 -2.08 3.36
N PHE A 406 -15.11 -1.55 3.08
CA PHE A 406 -14.26 -0.93 4.09
C PHE A 406 -13.82 0.51 3.76
N GLY A 407 -14.07 1.02 2.55
CA GLY A 407 -13.43 2.27 2.12
C GLY A 407 -11.90 2.17 2.16
N PHE A 408 -11.38 0.99 1.81
CA PHE A 408 -9.96 0.65 1.87
C PHE A 408 -9.12 1.50 0.90
N VAL A 409 -7.95 1.91 1.35
CA VAL A 409 -6.85 2.42 0.54
C VAL A 409 -5.58 1.73 1.00
N HIS A 410 -4.83 1.15 0.05
CA HIS A 410 -3.59 0.43 0.34
C HIS A 410 -2.46 1.36 0.77
N ASN A 411 -2.38 2.54 0.13
CA ASN A 411 -1.38 3.60 0.33
C ASN A 411 0.07 3.24 -0.05
N ASP A 412 0.31 2.01 -0.52
CA ASP A 412 1.64 1.58 -0.97
C ASP A 412 1.55 0.44 -2.00
N LEU A 413 0.65 0.58 -2.98
CA LEU A 413 0.42 -0.45 -3.98
C LEU A 413 1.41 -0.31 -5.14
N HIS A 414 2.49 -1.10 -5.12
CA HIS A 414 3.45 -1.24 -6.22
C HIS A 414 3.53 -2.70 -6.69
N THR A 415 4.34 -2.99 -7.72
CA THR A 415 4.45 -4.32 -8.36
C THR A 415 4.80 -5.44 -7.37
N ASN A 416 5.68 -5.19 -6.39
CA ASN A 416 6.02 -6.17 -5.35
C ASN A 416 4.85 -6.48 -4.39
N ASN A 417 3.93 -5.54 -4.18
CA ASN A 417 2.73 -5.73 -3.35
C ASN A 417 1.54 -6.35 -4.09
N ILE A 418 1.78 -6.83 -5.32
CA ILE A 418 0.84 -7.64 -6.08
C ILE A 418 1.51 -8.97 -6.37
N MET A 419 1.05 -10.03 -5.72
CA MET A 419 1.52 -11.39 -5.97
C MET A 419 0.58 -12.15 -6.90
N TRP A 420 0.98 -13.36 -7.30
CA TRP A 420 0.13 -14.25 -8.06
C TRP A 420 0.26 -15.70 -7.60
N ASN A 421 -0.83 -16.46 -7.75
CA ASN A 421 -0.81 -17.92 -7.71
C ASN A 421 -1.15 -18.48 -9.08
N GLY A 422 -0.49 -19.56 -9.45
CA GLY A 422 -0.82 -20.40 -10.58
C GLY A 422 -2.23 -20.96 -10.43
N THR A 423 -3.01 -20.92 -11.51
CA THR A 423 -4.38 -21.45 -11.51
C THR A 423 -4.71 -22.19 -12.78
N GLY A 424 -5.39 -23.32 -12.64
CA GLY A 424 -6.00 -24.05 -13.76
C GLY A 424 -7.33 -23.46 -14.23
N VAL A 425 -7.89 -22.48 -13.49
CA VAL A 425 -9.08 -21.76 -13.92
C VAL A 425 -8.70 -20.84 -15.06
N THR A 426 -9.34 -21.00 -16.23
CA THR A 426 -9.01 -20.22 -17.43
C THR A 426 -9.63 -18.82 -17.40
N ASP A 427 -10.79 -18.68 -16.75
CA ASP A 427 -11.60 -17.46 -16.80
C ASP A 427 -12.28 -17.19 -15.45
N ILE A 428 -12.31 -15.93 -15.04
CA ILE A 428 -13.05 -15.43 -13.87
C ILE A 428 -14.26 -14.63 -14.35
N TYR A 429 -15.41 -14.84 -13.72
CA TYR A 429 -16.67 -14.20 -14.10
C TYR A 429 -17.11 -13.21 -13.04
N TYR A 430 -17.52 -12.02 -13.47
CA TYR A 430 -18.05 -10.97 -12.60
C TYR A 430 -19.43 -10.54 -13.04
N ARG A 431 -20.32 -10.33 -12.07
CA ARG A 431 -21.56 -9.56 -12.22
C ARG A 431 -21.30 -8.15 -11.75
N VAL A 432 -21.33 -7.20 -12.67
CA VAL A 432 -21.08 -5.79 -12.38
C VAL A 432 -22.40 -5.07 -12.16
N THR A 433 -22.61 -4.61 -10.94
CA THR A 433 -23.78 -3.84 -10.52
C THR A 433 -23.40 -2.35 -10.48
N PRO A 434 -23.77 -1.57 -11.49
CA PRO A 434 -23.46 -0.15 -11.51
C PRO A 434 -24.34 0.65 -10.53
N GLY A 435 -23.99 1.93 -10.36
CA GLY A 435 -24.82 2.89 -9.63
C GLY A 435 -26.23 3.07 -10.22
N ARG A 436 -27.09 3.75 -9.46
CA ARG A 436 -28.53 3.90 -9.75
C ARG A 436 -28.82 4.30 -11.20
N GLY A 437 -29.70 3.54 -11.86
CA GLY A 437 -30.25 3.84 -13.18
C GLY A 437 -29.49 3.24 -14.37
N LYS A 438 -28.43 2.45 -14.13
CA LYS A 438 -27.73 1.66 -15.15
C LYS A 438 -28.07 0.17 -15.01
N GLU A 439 -28.04 -0.56 -16.11
CA GLU A 439 -28.27 -2.01 -16.13
C GLU A 439 -27.01 -2.79 -15.71
N THR A 440 -27.20 -3.88 -14.98
CA THR A 440 -26.15 -4.84 -14.64
C THR A 440 -25.58 -5.51 -15.90
N TRP A 441 -24.27 -5.70 -15.96
CA TRP A 441 -23.61 -6.47 -17.01
C TRP A 441 -22.69 -7.55 -16.45
N TYR A 442 -22.21 -8.43 -17.32
CA TYR A 442 -21.32 -9.53 -16.96
C TYR A 442 -19.98 -9.38 -17.68
N MET A 443 -18.91 -9.79 -17.01
CA MET A 443 -17.55 -9.76 -17.53
C MET A 443 -16.89 -11.12 -17.37
N LYS A 444 -16.16 -11.55 -18.40
CA LYS A 444 -15.35 -12.76 -18.46
C LYS A 444 -13.88 -12.34 -18.60
N ILE A 445 -13.09 -12.57 -17.56
CA ILE A 445 -11.70 -12.14 -17.48
C ILE A 445 -10.80 -13.38 -17.61
N PRO A 446 -10.00 -13.50 -18.68
CA PRO A 446 -9.03 -14.59 -18.79
C PRO A 446 -7.97 -14.47 -17.69
N THR A 447 -7.60 -15.58 -17.06
CA THR A 447 -6.58 -15.56 -15.99
C THR A 447 -5.16 -15.55 -16.55
N TYR A 448 -4.98 -16.07 -17.77
CA TYR A 448 -3.67 -16.43 -18.32
C TYR A 448 -2.85 -17.29 -17.33
N GLY A 449 -3.53 -18.17 -16.59
CA GLY A 449 -2.91 -19.06 -15.61
C GLY A 449 -2.45 -18.36 -14.32
N ARG A 450 -2.80 -17.08 -14.11
CA ARG A 450 -2.41 -16.27 -12.96
C ARG A 450 -3.64 -15.69 -12.24
N LEU A 451 -3.71 -15.93 -10.93
CA LEU A 451 -4.67 -15.30 -10.04
C LEU A 451 -3.96 -14.23 -9.21
N MET A 452 -4.22 -12.95 -9.50
CA MET A 452 -3.57 -11.81 -8.83
C MET A 452 -4.06 -11.65 -7.40
N LYS A 453 -3.14 -11.33 -6.48
CA LYS A 453 -3.32 -11.22 -5.03
C LYS A 453 -2.71 -9.92 -4.52
N ILE A 454 -3.49 -9.10 -3.83
CA ILE A 454 -2.97 -7.89 -3.18
C ILE A 454 -2.52 -8.27 -1.76
N ILE A 455 -1.33 -7.82 -1.36
CA ILE A 455 -0.71 -8.11 -0.07
C ILE A 455 -0.06 -6.85 0.53
N ASP A 456 0.41 -6.99 1.76
CA ASP A 456 1.14 -5.96 2.52
C ASP A 456 0.31 -4.73 2.90
N PHE A 457 -0.29 -4.79 4.08
CA PHE A 457 -1.25 -3.78 4.54
C PHE A 457 -0.67 -2.90 5.64
N GLY A 458 0.67 -2.85 5.78
CA GLY A 458 1.37 -2.04 6.80
C GLY A 458 1.03 -0.56 6.74
N ARG A 459 0.82 -0.01 5.53
CA ARG A 459 0.39 1.38 5.31
C ARG A 459 -1.10 1.52 5.00
N ALA A 460 -1.90 0.46 5.11
CA ALA A 460 -3.30 0.51 4.76
C ALA A 460 -4.11 1.46 5.64
N SER A 461 -5.21 1.97 5.06
CA SER A 461 -6.24 2.70 5.79
C SER A 461 -7.62 2.19 5.40
N PHE A 462 -8.49 2.00 6.38
CA PHE A 462 -9.81 1.41 6.16
C PHE A 462 -10.76 1.68 7.33
N THR A 463 -12.06 1.64 7.07
CA THR A 463 -13.10 1.75 8.09
C THR A 463 -13.80 0.41 8.27
N VAL A 464 -13.84 -0.09 9.50
CA VAL A 464 -14.69 -1.24 9.85
C VAL A 464 -16.05 -0.70 10.30
N PRO A 465 -17.15 -0.96 9.56
CA PRO A 465 -18.49 -0.57 9.98
C PRO A 465 -18.79 -1.00 11.43
N GLY A 466 -19.19 -0.05 12.28
CA GLY A 466 -19.43 -0.28 13.71
C GLY A 466 -18.22 -0.14 14.64
N ALA A 467 -16.98 -0.29 14.15
CA ALA A 467 -15.76 -0.15 14.95
C ALA A 467 -14.94 1.12 14.63
N GLY A 468 -15.12 1.72 13.46
CA GLY A 468 -14.53 3.01 13.09
C GLY A 468 -13.33 2.91 12.14
N PHE A 469 -12.61 4.03 12.02
CA PHE A 469 -11.53 4.21 11.04
C PHE A 469 -10.18 3.74 11.60
N PHE A 470 -9.46 2.93 10.84
CA PHE A 470 -8.11 2.42 11.10
C PHE A 470 -7.16 3.02 10.07
N ILE A 471 -6.03 3.51 10.56
CA ILE A 471 -4.91 4.00 9.75
C ILE A 471 -3.64 3.67 10.50
N SER A 472 -2.63 3.19 9.79
CA SER A 472 -1.34 2.83 10.35
C SER A 472 -0.68 4.00 11.08
N ASP A 473 0.04 3.72 12.16
CA ASP A 473 0.89 4.69 12.81
C ASP A 473 2.17 4.99 12.00
N ALA A 474 2.38 4.36 10.85
CA ALA A 474 3.33 4.83 9.84
C ALA A 474 3.07 6.29 9.40
N PHE A 475 1.82 6.76 9.48
CA PHE A 475 1.44 8.15 9.19
C PHE A 475 1.56 9.10 10.40
N PHE A 476 1.98 8.59 11.56
CA PHE A 476 2.20 9.42 12.74
C PHE A 476 3.36 10.41 12.50
N PRO A 477 3.30 11.65 13.02
CA PRO A 477 4.37 12.62 12.83
C PRO A 477 5.76 12.08 13.21
N GLY A 478 6.68 12.11 12.25
CA GLY A 478 8.06 11.61 12.41
C GLY A 478 8.30 10.17 11.95
N ASN A 479 7.25 9.43 11.56
CA ASN A 479 7.39 8.09 10.99
C ASN A 479 7.43 8.13 9.45
N ASP A 480 7.69 6.98 8.83
CA ASP A 480 8.03 6.83 7.40
C ASP A 480 7.05 7.47 6.42
N ALA A 481 5.74 7.37 6.70
CA ALA A 481 4.69 7.90 5.83
C ALA A 481 4.10 9.21 6.34
N ALA A 482 4.78 9.89 7.28
CA ALA A 482 4.35 11.18 7.80
C ALA A 482 4.15 12.18 6.66
N THR A 483 3.18 13.09 6.84
CA THR A 483 2.83 14.17 5.87
C THR A 483 2.16 13.74 4.56
N GLN A 484 2.06 12.43 4.25
CA GLN A 484 1.30 11.94 3.09
C GLN A 484 -0.18 12.34 3.19
N TYR A 485 -0.74 12.23 4.39
CA TYR A 485 -2.08 12.68 4.73
C TYR A 485 -2.03 13.71 5.85
N ASN A 486 -3.07 14.53 5.93
CA ASN A 486 -3.35 15.39 7.08
C ASN A 486 -4.80 15.14 7.48
N CYS A 487 -5.04 14.05 8.22
CA CYS A 487 -6.36 13.59 8.63
C CYS A 487 -6.34 13.03 10.05
N GLU A 488 -7.52 12.87 10.63
CA GLU A 488 -7.65 12.22 11.93
C GLU A 488 -7.13 10.77 11.88
N PRO A 489 -6.50 10.26 12.96
CA PRO A 489 -6.32 10.89 14.27
C PRO A 489 -5.04 11.75 14.37
N PHE A 490 -4.30 11.94 13.28
CA PHE A 490 -3.02 12.65 13.24
C PHE A 490 -3.15 14.07 12.66
N TYR A 491 -4.35 14.63 12.65
CA TYR A 491 -4.62 15.91 12.01
C TYR A 491 -3.89 17.05 12.74
N ASP A 492 -3.12 17.83 12.00
CA ASP A 492 -2.56 19.08 12.49
C ASP A 492 -2.97 20.26 11.59
N SER A 493 -3.65 21.23 12.20
CA SER A 493 -4.01 22.49 11.56
C SER A 493 -2.82 23.35 11.17
N ALA A 494 -1.67 23.17 11.82
CA ALA A 494 -0.43 23.88 11.51
C ALA A 494 0.25 23.33 10.23
N GLU A 495 0.09 22.04 9.93
CA GLU A 495 0.64 21.40 8.72
C GLU A 495 -0.17 21.70 7.45
N GLY A 496 -1.38 22.26 7.59
CA GLY A 496 -2.12 22.86 6.49
C GLY A 496 -3.52 22.27 6.30
N LYS A 497 -3.91 22.09 5.04
CA LYS A 497 -5.26 21.64 4.67
C LYS A 497 -5.42 20.16 4.98
N LYS A 498 -6.66 19.79 5.29
CA LYS A 498 -7.03 18.38 5.46
C LYS A 498 -6.82 17.61 4.16
N VAL A 499 -6.05 16.54 4.22
CA VAL A 499 -5.82 15.58 3.12
C VAL A 499 -6.19 14.20 3.65
N GLU A 500 -7.21 13.60 3.07
CA GLU A 500 -7.78 12.32 3.52
C GLU A 500 -7.26 11.18 2.62
N PRO A 501 -7.31 9.92 3.07
CA PRO A 501 -7.01 8.78 2.21
C PRO A 501 -7.81 8.81 0.91
N ASN A 502 -7.10 8.63 -0.19
CA ASN A 502 -7.60 8.81 -1.54
C ASN A 502 -7.66 7.47 -2.27
N THR A 503 -8.86 7.01 -2.64
CA THR A 503 -9.05 5.71 -3.32
C THR A 503 -8.39 5.60 -4.70
N SER A 504 -8.00 6.73 -5.31
CA SER A 504 -7.27 6.76 -6.58
C SER A 504 -5.77 6.61 -6.40
N PHE A 505 -5.27 6.80 -5.18
CA PHE A 505 -3.85 6.70 -4.83
C PHE A 505 -3.29 5.35 -5.27
N ASP A 506 -3.97 4.26 -4.95
CA ASP A 506 -3.48 2.89 -5.16
C ASP A 506 -3.17 2.60 -6.64
N LEU A 507 -4.07 2.96 -7.57
CA LEU A 507 -3.84 2.72 -9.00
C LEU A 507 -2.82 3.69 -9.61
N CYS A 508 -2.74 4.92 -9.10
CA CYS A 508 -1.70 5.86 -9.51
C CYS A 508 -0.32 5.35 -9.05
N ARG A 509 -0.19 4.95 -7.76
CA ARG A 509 1.05 4.39 -7.20
C ARG A 509 1.49 3.12 -7.93
N LEU A 510 0.54 2.28 -8.34
CA LEU A 510 0.82 1.10 -9.15
C LEU A 510 1.31 1.47 -10.56
N ALA A 511 0.71 2.50 -11.19
CA ALA A 511 1.16 2.98 -12.48
C ALA A 511 2.59 3.53 -12.44
N VAL A 512 2.99 4.14 -11.32
CA VAL A 512 4.38 4.62 -11.11
C VAL A 512 5.37 3.46 -11.23
N SER A 513 5.11 2.31 -10.58
CA SER A 513 5.99 1.13 -10.66
C SER A 513 5.86 0.32 -11.95
N LEU A 514 4.82 0.55 -12.76
CA LEU A 514 4.57 -0.24 -13.97
C LEU A 514 5.00 0.43 -15.26
N LEU A 515 4.78 1.74 -15.41
CA LEU A 515 4.79 2.36 -16.74
C LEU A 515 6.13 2.16 -17.46
N GLU A 516 7.24 2.39 -16.77
CA GLU A 516 8.57 2.38 -17.39
C GLU A 516 9.14 0.97 -17.50
N SER A 517 8.95 0.13 -16.48
CA SER A 517 9.33 -1.29 -16.55
C SER A 517 8.58 -2.02 -17.65
N LEU A 518 7.28 -1.73 -17.81
CA LEU A 518 6.47 -2.38 -18.83
C LEU A 518 6.64 -1.76 -20.22
N PHE A 519 6.96 -0.46 -20.29
CA PHE A 519 7.18 0.28 -21.53
C PHE A 519 8.41 1.19 -21.41
N PRO A 520 9.63 0.62 -21.52
CA PRO A 520 10.87 1.39 -21.45
C PRO A 520 10.91 2.49 -22.52
N ASP A 521 10.43 2.13 -23.71
CA ASP A 521 10.15 3.07 -24.79
C ASP A 521 8.65 3.32 -24.91
N ARG A 522 8.29 4.60 -25.13
CA ARG A 522 6.90 4.97 -25.41
C ARG A 522 6.42 4.27 -26.70
N PRO A 523 5.29 3.52 -26.65
CA PRO A 523 4.75 2.88 -27.84
C PRO A 523 4.35 3.89 -28.93
N ALA A 524 4.37 3.45 -30.19
CA ALA A 524 4.02 4.27 -31.34
C ALA A 524 2.61 4.88 -31.22
N ASN A 525 2.40 6.04 -31.85
CA ASN A 525 1.10 6.72 -31.85
C ASN A 525 0.02 5.89 -32.55
N ALA A 526 -1.19 5.87 -31.98
CA ALA A 526 -2.35 5.28 -32.60
C ALA A 526 -2.77 6.06 -33.86
N THR A 527 -3.35 5.36 -34.83
CA THR A 527 -3.96 5.96 -36.03
C THR A 527 -5.45 5.61 -36.07
N PRO A 528 -6.37 6.60 -36.19
CA PRO A 528 -6.12 8.04 -36.29
C PRO A 528 -5.58 8.63 -34.98
N VAL A 529 -4.77 9.69 -35.09
CA VAL A 529 -4.19 10.36 -33.92
C VAL A 529 -5.29 11.03 -33.11
N LYS A 530 -5.48 10.54 -31.88
CA LYS A 530 -6.34 11.13 -30.86
C LYS A 530 -5.45 11.59 -29.70
N ILE A 531 -5.83 12.69 -29.05
CA ILE A 531 -5.06 13.23 -27.91
C ILE A 531 -5.57 12.58 -26.62
N MET A 532 -4.67 11.92 -25.88
CA MET A 532 -4.98 11.34 -24.56
C MET A 532 -4.96 12.38 -23.45
N SER A 533 -3.93 13.25 -23.44
CA SER A 533 -3.79 14.29 -22.43
C SER A 533 -3.07 15.51 -22.99
N ARG A 534 -3.15 16.63 -22.25
CA ARG A 534 -2.51 17.90 -22.59
C ARG A 534 -1.96 18.52 -21.34
N GLU A 535 -0.71 18.96 -21.41
CA GLU A 535 -0.09 19.76 -20.37
C GLU A 535 0.48 21.06 -20.96
N GLY A 536 -0.15 22.19 -20.64
CA GLY A 536 0.22 23.48 -21.23
C GLY A 536 0.05 23.50 -22.75
N ALA A 537 1.14 23.65 -23.49
CA ALA A 537 1.16 23.57 -24.96
C ALA A 537 1.46 22.16 -25.49
N LYS A 538 1.96 21.24 -24.64
CA LYS A 538 2.35 19.90 -25.04
C LYS A 538 1.12 19.01 -25.14
N LEU A 539 0.96 18.35 -26.29
CA LEU A 539 -0.11 17.40 -26.56
C LEU A 539 0.47 15.99 -26.51
N TYR A 540 -0.20 15.11 -25.79
CA TYR A 540 0.17 13.71 -25.69
C TYR A 540 -0.83 12.89 -26.51
N PRO A 541 -0.43 12.32 -27.66
CA PRO A 541 -1.29 11.44 -28.45
C PRO A 541 -1.48 10.07 -27.77
N GLU A 542 -2.64 9.45 -27.98
CA GLU A 542 -2.89 8.04 -27.69
C GLU A 542 -1.89 7.17 -28.47
N THR A 543 -1.38 6.14 -27.81
CA THR A 543 -0.49 5.14 -28.41
C THR A 543 -1.26 3.92 -28.87
N ILE A 544 -0.61 3.06 -29.66
CA ILE A 544 -1.17 1.77 -30.08
C ILE A 544 -1.45 0.84 -28.91
N SER A 545 -0.81 1.04 -27.74
CA SER A 545 -1.03 0.23 -26.55
C SER A 545 -2.12 0.87 -25.66
N PRO A 546 -3.28 0.22 -25.52
CA PRO A 546 -4.31 0.70 -24.62
C PRO A 546 -3.89 0.66 -23.14
N ILE A 547 -2.94 -0.23 -22.77
CA ILE A 547 -2.41 -0.32 -21.41
C ILE A 547 -1.53 0.89 -21.11
N TYR A 548 -0.62 1.25 -22.01
CA TYR A 548 0.17 2.47 -21.87
C TYR A 548 -0.73 3.70 -21.68
N ASN A 549 -1.78 3.82 -22.50
CA ASN A 549 -2.73 4.94 -22.41
C ASN A 549 -3.49 4.95 -21.05
N LEU A 550 -3.85 3.78 -20.52
CA LEU A 550 -4.50 3.67 -19.21
C LEU A 550 -3.57 4.08 -18.07
N LEU A 551 -2.35 3.54 -18.05
CA LEU A 551 -1.35 3.86 -17.02
C LEU A 551 -0.99 5.35 -17.06
N TRP A 552 -0.84 5.91 -18.26
CA TRP A 552 -0.62 7.35 -18.44
C TRP A 552 -1.77 8.18 -17.88
N GLU A 553 -3.01 7.74 -18.10
CA GLU A 553 -4.17 8.40 -17.50
C GLU A 553 -4.08 8.37 -15.98
N TRP A 554 -3.78 7.23 -15.36
CA TRP A 554 -3.66 7.11 -13.90
C TRP A 554 -2.57 8.02 -13.31
N LEU A 555 -1.54 8.34 -14.08
CA LEU A 555 -0.45 9.24 -13.72
C LEU A 555 -0.76 10.72 -13.99
N THR A 556 -2.01 11.08 -14.29
CA THR A 556 -2.43 12.46 -14.56
C THR A 556 -3.22 13.05 -13.38
N ASP A 557 -2.77 14.19 -12.86
CA ASP A 557 -3.43 14.91 -11.76
C ASP A 557 -4.75 15.60 -12.19
N ASP A 558 -5.46 16.17 -11.20
CA ASP A 558 -6.73 16.89 -11.39
C ASP A 558 -6.60 18.13 -12.32
N ASN A 559 -5.38 18.62 -12.53
CA ASN A 559 -5.06 19.75 -13.40
C ASN A 559 -4.57 19.31 -14.79
N GLY A 560 -4.52 18.01 -15.08
CA GLY A 560 -4.05 17.47 -16.35
C GLY A 560 -2.53 17.36 -16.49
N LYS A 561 -1.78 17.49 -15.39
CA LYS A 561 -0.32 17.35 -15.37
C LYS A 561 0.08 15.91 -15.08
N ASN A 562 1.15 15.44 -15.71
CA ASN A 562 1.70 14.13 -15.37
C ASN A 562 2.46 14.20 -14.04
N VAL A 563 2.23 13.26 -13.12
CA VAL A 563 2.83 13.29 -11.77
C VAL A 563 4.31 12.90 -11.75
N LEU A 564 4.79 12.15 -12.73
CA LEU A 564 6.20 11.74 -12.80
C LEU A 564 7.06 12.84 -13.42
N ARG A 565 6.59 13.46 -14.52
CA ARG A 565 7.42 14.35 -15.34
C ARG A 565 6.78 15.67 -15.70
N THR A 566 7.64 16.67 -15.85
CA THR A 566 7.30 17.94 -16.49
C THR A 566 7.24 17.80 -18.02
N PRO A 567 6.66 18.78 -18.74
CA PRO A 567 6.70 18.78 -20.20
C PRO A 567 8.13 18.79 -20.77
N ALA A 568 9.11 19.25 -20.01
CA ALA A 568 10.53 19.23 -20.36
C ALA A 568 11.19 17.84 -20.16
N GLY A 569 10.48 16.89 -19.54
CA GLY A 569 11.00 15.55 -19.27
C GLY A 569 11.73 15.41 -17.93
N GLU A 570 11.79 16.49 -17.15
CA GLU A 570 12.36 16.51 -15.80
C GLU A 570 11.42 15.82 -14.81
N GLU A 571 11.96 15.17 -13.79
CA GLU A 571 11.20 14.66 -12.65
C GLU A 571 10.42 15.80 -11.99
N ARG A 572 9.13 15.55 -11.69
CA ARG A 572 8.26 16.57 -11.12
C ARG A 572 8.34 16.63 -9.60
N TYR A 573 8.28 15.48 -8.96
CA TYR A 573 8.22 15.36 -7.50
C TYR A 573 9.31 14.39 -7.06
N PRO A 574 10.42 14.89 -6.47
CA PRO A 574 11.47 14.03 -5.95
C PRO A 574 11.03 13.34 -4.66
N ASP A 575 11.57 12.15 -4.41
CA ASP A 575 11.44 11.43 -3.15
C ASP A 575 9.97 11.30 -2.66
N PHE A 576 9.74 11.56 -1.38
CA PHE A 576 8.43 11.43 -0.73
C PHE A 576 7.42 12.51 -1.15
N ASP A 577 7.84 13.58 -1.84
CA ASP A 577 6.89 14.60 -2.33
C ASP A 577 5.91 14.01 -3.37
N LEU A 578 6.31 12.94 -4.08
CA LEU A 578 5.42 12.21 -4.98
C LEU A 578 4.21 11.65 -4.24
N TYR A 579 4.42 11.01 -3.08
CA TYR A 579 3.34 10.43 -2.27
C TYR A 579 2.34 11.50 -1.83
N ARG A 580 2.83 12.67 -1.42
CA ARG A 580 2.00 13.81 -1.01
C ARG A 580 1.17 14.35 -2.18
N ALA A 581 1.77 14.47 -3.36
CA ALA A 581 1.08 14.91 -4.57
C ALA A 581 0.01 13.91 -5.02
N LEU A 582 0.32 12.60 -5.03
CA LEU A 582 -0.63 11.54 -5.35
C LEU A 582 -1.84 11.57 -4.42
N ALA A 583 -1.60 11.70 -3.11
CA ALA A 583 -2.64 11.77 -2.10
C ALA A 583 -3.58 12.97 -2.31
N ALA A 584 -3.01 14.15 -2.59
CA ALA A 584 -3.75 15.40 -2.63
C ALA A 584 -4.36 15.77 -4.00
N GLU A 585 -3.76 15.33 -5.11
CA GLU A 585 -4.01 15.92 -6.44
C GLU A 585 -4.49 14.93 -7.51
N VAL A 586 -4.54 13.61 -7.24
CA VAL A 586 -4.92 12.60 -8.26
C VAL A 586 -6.26 11.95 -7.92
N HIS A 587 -7.35 12.29 -8.61
CA HIS A 587 -8.68 11.69 -8.33
C HIS A 587 -9.33 10.96 -9.52
N ASN A 588 -8.61 10.80 -10.63
CA ASN A 588 -9.12 10.15 -11.84
C ASN A 588 -8.96 8.62 -11.85
N ALA A 589 -8.00 8.08 -11.08
CA ALA A 589 -7.66 6.66 -11.03
C ALA A 589 -8.50 5.83 -10.02
N MET A 590 -9.75 6.21 -9.76
CA MET A 590 -10.62 5.49 -8.81
C MET A 590 -11.00 4.09 -9.36
N PRO A 591 -10.72 2.97 -8.64
CA PRO A 591 -10.91 1.60 -9.16
C PRO A 591 -12.29 1.32 -9.75
N LYS A 592 -13.36 1.71 -9.05
CA LYS A 592 -14.74 1.47 -9.53
C LYS A 592 -15.09 2.19 -10.84
N VAL A 593 -14.43 3.32 -11.13
CA VAL A 593 -14.58 4.04 -12.39
C VAL A 593 -13.80 3.33 -13.49
N GLN A 594 -12.66 2.70 -13.14
CA GLN A 594 -11.83 2.00 -14.12
C GLN A 594 -12.54 0.80 -14.73
N VAL A 595 -13.41 0.11 -14.00
CA VAL A 595 -14.21 -1.02 -14.52
C VAL A 595 -15.06 -0.62 -15.75
N GLU A 596 -15.48 0.64 -15.85
CA GLU A 596 -16.31 1.14 -16.96
C GLU A 596 -15.50 1.57 -18.19
N LYS A 597 -14.15 1.49 -18.15
CA LYS A 597 -13.28 1.97 -19.24
C LYS A 597 -13.48 1.15 -20.53
N PRO A 598 -13.37 1.80 -21.72
CA PRO A 598 -13.49 1.12 -23.00
C PRO A 598 -12.53 -0.07 -23.16
N LEU A 599 -11.33 0.01 -22.59
CA LEU A 599 -10.35 -1.08 -22.58
C LEU A 599 -10.93 -2.39 -22.06
N PHE A 600 -11.72 -2.35 -20.99
CA PHE A 600 -12.28 -3.56 -20.38
C PHE A 600 -13.62 -3.98 -21.01
N ALA A 601 -14.17 -3.20 -21.94
CA ALA A 601 -15.39 -3.57 -22.64
C ALA A 601 -15.23 -4.85 -23.47
N GLN A 602 -14.00 -5.17 -23.88
CA GLN A 602 -13.66 -6.43 -24.56
C GLN A 602 -13.98 -7.68 -23.73
N PHE A 603 -14.04 -7.54 -22.39
CA PHE A 603 -14.35 -8.64 -21.48
C PHE A 603 -15.85 -8.84 -21.26
N ARG A 604 -16.72 -8.01 -21.84
CA ARG A 604 -18.17 -8.19 -21.67
C ARG A 604 -18.63 -9.52 -22.26
N CYS A 605 -19.48 -10.22 -21.53
CA CYS A 605 -20.07 -11.48 -21.97
C CYS A 605 -21.58 -11.50 -21.70
N ASN A 606 -22.32 -12.39 -22.39
CA ASN A 606 -23.71 -12.62 -22.03
C ASN A 606 -23.80 -13.64 -20.90
N VAL A 607 -24.79 -13.49 -20.03
CA VAL A 607 -25.05 -14.44 -18.93
C VAL A 607 -25.21 -15.88 -19.41
N LYS A 608 -25.75 -16.09 -20.62
CA LYS A 608 -25.92 -17.41 -21.26
C LYS A 608 -24.61 -18.08 -21.66
N ASP A 609 -23.53 -17.31 -21.79
CA ASP A 609 -22.21 -17.79 -22.21
C ASP A 609 -21.36 -18.18 -20.99
N ILE A 610 -21.85 -17.92 -19.77
CA ILE A 610 -21.22 -18.32 -18.52
C ILE A 610 -21.55 -19.80 -18.27
N PRO A 611 -20.54 -20.68 -18.09
CA PRO A 611 -20.79 -22.10 -17.82
C PRO A 611 -21.61 -22.30 -16.54
N ALA A 612 -22.52 -23.28 -16.57
CA ALA A 612 -23.29 -23.67 -15.40
C ALA A 612 -22.36 -24.01 -14.21
N ASP A 613 -22.82 -23.70 -12.99
CA ASP A 613 -22.10 -23.94 -11.73
C ASP A 613 -20.77 -23.17 -11.54
N THR A 614 -20.47 -22.20 -12.42
CA THR A 614 -19.29 -21.33 -12.26
C THR A 614 -19.54 -20.27 -11.21
N GLN A 615 -18.54 -20.02 -10.35
CA GLN A 615 -18.58 -18.92 -9.40
C GLN A 615 -18.61 -17.57 -10.15
N ILE A 616 -19.60 -16.75 -9.85
CA ILE A 616 -19.70 -15.37 -10.33
C ILE A 616 -19.45 -14.45 -9.14
N TYR A 617 -18.46 -13.56 -9.27
CA TYR A 617 -18.11 -12.58 -8.24
C TYR A 617 -18.88 -11.29 -8.44
N GLU A 618 -19.27 -10.62 -7.35
CA GLU A 618 -20.03 -9.37 -7.40
C GLU A 618 -19.10 -8.16 -7.39
N LEU A 619 -19.26 -7.25 -8.36
CA LEU A 619 -18.60 -5.94 -8.36
C LEU A 619 -19.65 -4.83 -8.30
N ILE A 620 -19.72 -4.12 -7.17
CA ILE A 620 -20.66 -3.02 -6.95
C ILE A 620 -19.92 -1.69 -7.10
N LEU A 621 -20.30 -0.87 -8.09
CA LEU A 621 -19.57 0.36 -8.46
C LEU A 621 -20.03 1.64 -7.74
#